data_AF-Q0IRX9-F1
#
_entry.id   AF-Q0IRX9-F1
#
_cell.length_a   1.000
_cell.length_b   1.000
_cell.length_c   1.000
_cell.angle_alpha   90.00
_cell.angle_beta   90.00
_cell.angle_gamma   90.00
#
_symmetry.space_group_name_H-M   'P 1'
#
loop_
_entity.id
_entity.type
_entity.pdbx_description
1 polymer ?
#
loop_
_entity_poly.entity_id
_entity_poly.type
_entity_poly.pdbx_seq_one_letter_code
_entity_poly.pdbx_strand_id
1 'polypeptide(L)'
;MLRRAGKGEVADGFYQIRSDCTHKVPETKFKIKVGKTLSVRKWHAAFTREGRLDIASVLNRIQKGGVHPTIRGEVWEFLLGCFDPGSTFDEREQIREKRRIQYAIWKQECKDMDSHVGSGKIITAPIITEDGKPIKDPLVLLEATSDQHTMQGSSSSSRNENEVDKSENCVVDKQIIEWKLLLHQIGLDVLRTDRSMVFYENKENLSKLWDILAVYAWIDKEIGYCQGMSDLCSPMIVLLNDEADAFWCFERLMRRLMHTAICWGGEPASAPCVYHSSA
;
A
#
# COMPACT_ATOMS: atom_id res chain seq x y z
N MET A 1 7.05 46.88 -8.07
CA MET A 1 7.58 45.82 -8.97
C MET A 1 6.81 44.53 -8.75
N LEU A 2 5.91 44.14 -9.66
CA LEU A 2 5.38 42.77 -9.67
C LEU A 2 6.53 41.82 -10.05
N ARG A 3 7.05 41.05 -9.10
CA ARG A 3 7.93 39.92 -9.43
C ARG A 3 7.12 38.97 -10.33
N ARG A 4 7.51 38.87 -11.60
CA ARG A 4 7.07 37.86 -12.56
C ARG A 4 6.95 36.52 -11.83
N ALA A 5 5.79 35.87 -11.94
CA ALA A 5 5.61 34.49 -11.51
C ALA A 5 6.72 33.66 -12.15
N GLY A 6 7.66 33.16 -11.31
CA GLY A 6 8.75 32.32 -11.78
C GLY A 6 8.17 31.17 -12.57
N LYS A 7 8.75 30.90 -13.75
CA LYS A 7 8.51 29.68 -14.53
C LYS A 7 8.61 28.52 -13.53
N GLY A 8 7.50 27.81 -13.30
CA GLY A 8 7.49 26.72 -12.33
C GLY A 8 8.49 25.65 -12.74
N GLU A 9 9.23 25.10 -11.78
CA GLU A 9 10.08 23.95 -12.03
C GLU A 9 9.20 22.76 -12.44
N VAL A 10 9.66 22.03 -13.46
CA VAL A 10 8.95 20.89 -14.00
C VAL A 10 9.12 19.72 -13.03
N ALA A 11 8.01 19.19 -12.52
CA ALA A 11 8.05 18.10 -11.54
C ALA A 11 8.46 16.74 -12.15
N ASP A 12 8.51 16.64 -13.48
CA ASP A 12 8.82 15.39 -14.21
C ASP A 12 10.19 14.80 -13.84
N GLY A 13 11.13 15.61 -13.32
CA GLY A 13 12.44 15.11 -12.89
C GLY A 13 12.45 14.34 -11.57
N PHE A 14 11.35 14.34 -10.79
CA PHE A 14 11.37 13.75 -9.46
C PHE A 14 11.18 12.22 -9.46
N TYR A 15 10.33 11.71 -10.35
CA TYR A 15 10.11 10.27 -10.53
C TYR A 15 10.72 9.87 -11.86
N GLN A 16 11.85 9.18 -11.81
CA GLN A 16 12.64 8.89 -13.00
C GLN A 16 11.89 7.92 -13.92
N ILE A 17 11.76 8.32 -15.18
CA ILE A 17 11.22 7.50 -16.26
C ILE A 17 12.38 6.87 -17.03
N ARG A 18 12.24 5.59 -17.38
CA ARG A 18 13.22 4.86 -18.18
C ARG A 18 13.43 5.56 -19.51
N SER A 19 14.68 5.67 -19.95
CA SER A 19 15.05 6.46 -21.13
C SER A 19 14.32 5.99 -22.40
N ASP A 20 14.11 4.68 -22.55
CA ASP A 20 13.37 4.03 -23.63
C ASP A 20 11.85 4.30 -23.60
N CYS A 21 11.32 4.80 -22.49
CA CYS A 21 9.89 5.08 -22.30
C CYS A 21 9.55 6.58 -22.34
N THR A 22 10.55 7.47 -22.31
CA THR A 22 10.36 8.93 -22.23
C THR A 22 9.40 9.50 -23.29
N HIS A 23 9.44 8.97 -24.52
CA HIS A 23 8.55 9.41 -25.61
C HIS A 23 7.12 8.86 -25.52
N LYS A 24 6.87 7.86 -24.66
CA LYS A 24 5.56 7.22 -24.47
C LYS A 24 4.81 7.76 -23.26
N VAL A 25 5.53 8.34 -22.29
CA VAL A 25 4.94 8.87 -21.05
C VAL A 25 4.59 10.34 -21.26
N PRO A 26 3.31 10.73 -21.14
CA PRO A 26 2.91 12.14 -21.22
C PRO A 26 3.57 12.98 -20.13
N GLU A 27 3.97 14.21 -20.48
CA GLU A 27 4.45 15.17 -19.48
C GLU A 27 3.40 15.46 -18.41
N THR A 28 3.85 15.63 -17.17
CA THR A 28 2.92 16.01 -16.11
C THR A 28 2.35 17.41 -16.34
N LYS A 29 1.04 17.53 -16.12
CA LYS A 29 0.34 18.81 -16.03
C LYS A 29 0.67 19.56 -14.73
N PHE A 30 1.21 18.86 -13.73
CA PHE A 30 1.59 19.46 -12.45
C PHE A 30 2.93 20.20 -12.54
N LYS A 31 2.90 21.53 -12.43
CA LYS A 31 4.12 22.33 -12.34
C LYS A 31 4.27 22.90 -10.92
N ILE A 32 5.48 22.85 -10.36
CA ILE A 32 5.77 23.39 -9.03
C ILE A 32 5.70 24.91 -9.11
N LYS A 33 4.70 25.51 -8.46
CA LYS A 33 4.46 26.95 -8.48
C LYS A 33 5.05 27.59 -7.23
N VAL A 34 6.15 28.30 -7.38
CA VAL A 34 6.80 29.04 -6.29
C VAL A 34 5.77 29.91 -5.56
N GLY A 35 5.73 29.79 -4.23
CA GLY A 35 4.80 30.51 -3.37
C GLY A 35 3.39 29.90 -3.26
N LYS A 36 2.94 29.07 -4.22
CA LYS A 36 1.62 28.40 -4.18
C LYS A 36 1.71 26.95 -3.71
N THR A 37 2.59 26.15 -4.31
CA THR A 37 2.81 24.74 -3.93
C THR A 37 3.22 24.62 -2.46
N LEU A 38 2.72 23.60 -1.77
CA LEU A 38 3.12 23.28 -0.40
C LEU A 38 4.58 22.82 -0.41
N SER A 39 5.48 23.74 -0.04
CA SER A 39 6.91 23.48 0.11
C SER A 39 7.22 22.83 1.47
N VAL A 40 8.35 22.12 1.57
CA VAL A 40 8.91 21.56 2.82
C VAL A 40 8.87 22.54 3.99
N ARG A 41 9.36 23.77 3.80
CA ARG A 41 9.34 24.81 4.85
C ARG A 41 7.93 25.13 5.36
N LYS A 42 6.95 25.19 4.47
CA LYS A 42 5.54 25.48 4.83
C LYS A 42 4.86 24.27 5.47
N TRP A 43 5.27 23.06 5.08
CA TRP A 43 4.81 21.82 5.71
C TRP A 43 5.24 21.79 7.17
N HIS A 44 6.53 21.95 7.47
CA HIS A 44 7.01 21.98 8.85
C HIS A 44 6.43 23.15 9.67
N ALA A 45 6.22 24.31 9.05
CA ALA A 45 5.59 25.46 9.71
C ALA A 45 4.09 25.28 10.02
N ALA A 46 3.44 24.25 9.47
CA ALA A 46 2.03 23.96 9.73
C ALA A 46 1.82 23.11 11.02
N PHE A 47 2.90 22.65 11.65
CA PHE A 47 2.83 21.89 12.89
C PHE A 47 3.02 22.78 14.13
N THR A 48 2.32 22.46 15.21
CA THR A 48 2.60 22.99 16.55
C THR A 48 3.89 22.38 17.12
N ARG A 49 4.35 22.87 18.28
CA ARG A 49 5.54 22.32 18.96
C ARG A 49 5.38 20.85 19.35
N GLU A 50 4.16 20.45 19.69
CA GLU A 50 3.78 19.09 20.06
C GLU A 50 3.55 18.21 18.82
N GLY A 51 3.46 18.81 17.62
CA GLY A 51 3.29 18.10 16.36
C GLY A 51 1.86 17.96 15.86
N ARG A 52 0.93 18.79 16.35
CA ARG A 52 -0.44 18.85 15.82
C ARG A 52 -0.43 19.65 14.51
N LEU A 53 -1.10 19.14 13.48
CA LEU A 53 -1.13 19.70 12.13
C LEU A 53 -2.31 20.65 11.95
N ASP A 54 -2.04 21.89 11.52
CA ASP A 54 -3.06 22.76 10.94
C ASP A 54 -3.46 22.27 9.53
N ILE A 55 -4.33 21.26 9.52
CA ILE A 55 -4.78 20.61 8.29
C ILE A 55 -5.56 21.56 7.38
N ALA A 56 -6.28 22.53 7.94
CA ALA A 56 -7.06 23.48 7.15
C ALA A 56 -6.16 24.35 6.27
N SER A 57 -5.06 24.87 6.83
CA SER A 57 -4.11 25.67 6.03
C SER A 57 -3.35 24.83 5.02
N VAL A 58 -3.01 23.58 5.36
CA VAL A 58 -2.39 22.61 4.45
C VAL A 58 -3.31 22.32 3.26
N LEU A 59 -4.56 21.93 3.50
CA LEU A 59 -5.52 21.60 2.44
C LEU A 59 -5.76 22.79 1.50
N ASN A 60 -5.93 24.00 2.04
CA ASN A 60 -6.07 25.23 1.24
C ASN A 60 -4.85 25.47 0.31
N ARG A 61 -3.63 25.11 0.75
CA ARG A 61 -2.43 25.20 -0.09
C ARG A 61 -2.37 24.12 -1.15
N ILE A 62 -2.72 22.88 -0.79
CA ILE A 62 -2.77 21.75 -1.71
C ILE A 62 -3.76 22.03 -2.84
N GLN A 63 -4.95 22.53 -2.53
CA GLN A 63 -5.94 22.92 -3.53
C GLN A 63 -5.43 24.01 -4.49
N LYS A 64 -4.61 24.96 -4.00
CA LYS A 64 -4.10 26.09 -4.82
C LYS A 64 -2.88 25.75 -5.67
N GLY A 65 -2.04 24.80 -5.24
CA GLY A 65 -0.74 24.56 -5.87
C GLY A 65 -0.16 23.17 -5.74
N GLY A 66 -0.89 22.22 -5.15
CA GLY A 66 -0.45 20.84 -4.89
C GLY A 66 0.67 20.73 -3.86
N VAL A 67 1.25 19.54 -3.79
CA VAL A 67 2.28 19.13 -2.82
C VAL A 67 3.63 19.00 -3.52
N HIS A 68 4.67 19.60 -2.94
CA HIS A 68 6.04 19.41 -3.42
C HIS A 68 6.44 17.92 -3.31
N PRO A 69 7.03 17.31 -4.36
CA PRO A 69 7.26 15.87 -4.40
C PRO A 69 7.98 15.28 -3.17
N THR A 70 8.97 15.98 -2.62
CA THR A 70 9.79 15.53 -1.48
C THR A 70 9.02 15.28 -0.17
N ILE A 71 7.83 15.87 0.00
CA ILE A 71 7.02 15.70 1.22
C ILE A 71 5.71 14.97 0.94
N ARG A 72 5.54 14.41 -0.27
CA ARG A 72 4.29 13.74 -0.63
C ARG A 72 4.01 12.54 0.27
N GLY A 73 5.01 11.74 0.60
CA GLY A 73 4.86 10.60 1.53
C GLY A 73 4.27 11.03 2.86
N GLU A 74 4.94 11.96 3.57
CA GLU A 74 4.46 12.49 4.85
C GLU A 74 3.06 13.11 4.76
N VAL A 75 2.80 13.90 3.71
CA VAL A 75 1.50 14.55 3.52
C VAL A 75 0.40 13.52 3.27
N TRP A 76 0.69 12.48 2.49
CA TRP A 76 -0.28 11.44 2.14
C TRP A 76 -0.70 10.60 3.34
N GLU A 77 0.19 10.36 4.32
CA GLU A 77 -0.20 9.70 5.57
C GLU A 77 -1.34 10.45 6.29
N PHE A 78 -1.37 11.79 6.23
CA PHE A 78 -2.50 12.57 6.77
C PHE A 78 -3.70 12.59 5.82
N LEU A 79 -3.49 12.79 4.52
CA LEU A 79 -4.59 12.87 3.55
C LEU A 79 -5.38 11.56 3.49
N LEU A 80 -4.72 10.42 3.61
CA LEU A 80 -5.32 9.08 3.65
C LEU A 80 -5.88 8.73 5.04
N GLY A 81 -5.64 9.56 6.06
CA GLY A 81 -6.14 9.33 7.41
C GLY A 81 -5.39 8.22 8.15
N CYS A 82 -4.14 7.95 7.78
CA CYS A 82 -3.25 7.12 8.57
C CYS A 82 -2.96 7.82 9.91
N PHE A 83 -2.86 9.15 9.92
CA PHE A 83 -2.74 9.94 11.13
C PHE A 83 -3.86 10.98 11.25
N ASP A 84 -4.34 11.16 12.48
CA ASP A 84 -5.23 12.25 12.84
C ASP A 84 -4.43 13.58 12.85
N PRO A 85 -4.88 14.66 12.20
CA PRO A 85 -4.20 15.94 12.26
C PRO A 85 -3.98 16.50 13.67
N GLY A 86 -4.88 16.17 14.60
CA GLY A 86 -4.76 16.51 16.02
C GLY A 86 -3.71 15.69 16.76
N SER A 87 -3.17 14.60 16.20
CA SER A 87 -2.16 13.79 16.88
C SER A 87 -0.84 14.52 17.11
N THR A 88 -0.12 14.18 18.17
CA THR A 88 1.24 14.65 18.46
C THR A 88 2.30 13.85 17.68
N PHE A 89 3.56 14.29 17.71
CA PHE A 89 4.66 13.52 17.13
C PHE A 89 4.79 12.13 17.79
N ASP A 90 4.75 12.10 19.13
CA ASP A 90 4.91 10.87 19.92
C ASP A 90 3.75 9.90 19.68
N GLU A 91 2.51 10.40 19.62
CA GLU A 91 1.34 9.57 19.30
C GLU A 91 1.44 8.93 17.91
N ARG A 92 1.91 9.68 16.90
CA ARG A 92 2.11 9.14 15.55
C ARG A 92 3.23 8.11 15.48
N GLU A 93 4.29 8.31 16.26
CA GLU A 93 5.35 7.31 16.39
C GLU A 93 4.78 6.00 16.96
N GLN A 94 4.04 6.08 18.07
CA GLN A 94 3.44 4.89 18.69
C GLN A 94 2.48 4.16 17.75
N ILE A 95 1.67 4.92 16.99
CA ILE A 95 0.79 4.37 15.96
C ILE A 95 1.62 3.64 14.89
N ARG A 96 2.71 4.26 14.43
CA ARG A 96 3.60 3.67 13.42
C ARG A 96 4.22 2.37 13.91
N GLU A 97 4.78 2.36 15.12
CA GLU A 97 5.43 1.17 15.67
C GLU A 97 4.42 0.02 15.83
N LYS A 98 3.25 0.30 16.43
CA LYS A 98 2.18 -0.70 16.55
C LYS A 98 1.77 -1.27 15.19
N ARG A 99 1.65 -0.41 14.19
CA ARG A 99 1.25 -0.77 12.82
C ARG A 99 2.31 -1.58 12.09
N ARG A 100 3.59 -1.27 12.28
CA ARG A 100 4.72 -2.04 11.73
C ARG A 100 4.76 -3.44 12.31
N ILE A 101 4.62 -3.56 13.63
CA ILE A 101 4.52 -4.86 14.31
C ILE A 101 3.32 -5.64 13.77
N GLN A 102 2.15 -5.02 13.67
CA GLN A 102 0.95 -5.69 13.17
C GLN A 102 1.10 -6.19 11.73
N TYR A 103 1.67 -5.37 10.86
CA TYR A 103 1.94 -5.77 9.48
C TYR A 103 2.96 -6.91 9.42
N ALA A 104 4.03 -6.87 10.23
CA ALA A 104 5.01 -7.94 10.30
C ALA A 104 4.39 -9.28 10.75
N ILE A 105 3.46 -9.26 11.71
CA ILE A 105 2.71 -10.45 12.13
C ILE A 105 1.90 -11.01 10.96
N TRP A 106 1.14 -10.17 10.25
CA TRP A 106 0.34 -10.61 9.11
C TRP A 106 1.19 -11.10 7.94
N LYS A 107 2.34 -10.46 7.68
CA LYS A 107 3.29 -10.91 6.67
C LYS A 107 3.91 -12.25 7.04
N GLN A 108 4.20 -12.48 8.32
CA GLN A 108 4.70 -13.76 8.81
C GLN A 108 3.64 -14.86 8.68
N GLU A 109 2.38 -14.59 9.03
CA GLU A 109 1.27 -15.53 8.83
C GLU A 109 1.12 -15.92 7.36
N CYS A 110 1.17 -14.94 6.44
CA CYS A 110 1.16 -15.20 5.00
C CYS A 110 2.36 -16.04 4.55
N LYS A 111 3.55 -15.81 5.13
CA LYS A 111 4.77 -16.56 4.85
C LYS A 111 4.70 -18.01 5.34
N ASP A 112 4.06 -18.25 6.48
CA ASP A 112 3.87 -19.60 7.03
C ASP A 112 2.92 -20.41 6.14
N MET A 113 1.92 -19.76 5.53
CA MET A 113 1.03 -20.38 4.54
C MET A 113 1.70 -20.59 3.18
N ASP A 114 2.50 -19.61 2.72
CA ASP A 114 3.29 -19.70 1.50
C ASP A 114 4.65 -19.00 1.62
N SER A 115 5.72 -19.79 1.55
CA SER A 115 7.10 -19.34 1.75
C SER A 115 7.60 -18.28 0.76
N HIS A 116 6.87 -18.02 -0.34
CA HIS A 116 7.24 -16.96 -1.27
C HIS A 116 7.00 -15.56 -0.69
N VAL A 117 6.04 -15.40 0.23
CA VAL A 117 5.77 -14.10 0.89
C VAL A 117 6.98 -13.67 1.72
N GLY A 118 7.50 -12.47 1.44
CA GLY A 118 8.70 -11.94 2.07
C GLY A 118 10.02 -12.60 1.63
N SER A 119 10.00 -13.46 0.61
CA SER A 119 11.23 -14.10 0.08
C SER A 119 11.96 -13.27 -0.97
N GLY A 120 11.37 -12.15 -1.41
CA GLY A 120 11.85 -11.41 -2.59
C GLY A 120 11.47 -12.07 -3.92
N LYS A 121 10.68 -13.16 -3.89
CA LYS A 121 10.17 -13.84 -5.09
C LYS A 121 8.74 -13.44 -5.42
N ILE A 122 8.41 -13.53 -6.70
CA ILE A 122 7.06 -13.24 -7.22
C ILE A 122 6.52 -14.46 -7.96
N ILE A 123 5.34 -14.90 -7.53
CA ILE A 123 4.61 -16.00 -8.18
C ILE A 123 3.91 -15.45 -9.43
N THR A 124 4.14 -16.07 -10.58
CA THR A 124 3.50 -15.69 -11.86
C THR A 124 2.73 -16.81 -12.54
N ALA A 125 2.73 -18.00 -11.93
CA ALA A 125 1.97 -19.15 -12.37
C ALA A 125 1.20 -19.75 -11.19
N PRO A 126 0.07 -20.43 -11.43
CA PRO A 126 -0.66 -21.13 -10.38
C PRO A 126 0.25 -22.12 -9.64
N ILE A 127 0.26 -22.01 -8.31
CA ILE A 127 1.00 -22.92 -7.41
C ILE A 127 0.15 -24.10 -6.95
N ILE A 128 -1.17 -23.95 -6.99
CA ILE A 128 -2.15 -24.97 -6.60
C ILE A 128 -3.27 -25.06 -7.64
N THR A 129 -3.94 -26.21 -7.69
CA THR A 129 -5.20 -26.39 -8.41
C THR A 129 -6.37 -25.76 -7.63
N GLU A 130 -7.53 -25.63 -8.27
CA GLU A 130 -8.79 -25.24 -7.59
C GLU A 130 -9.13 -26.16 -6.40
N ASP A 131 -8.77 -27.45 -6.49
CA ASP A 131 -8.91 -28.42 -5.40
C ASP A 131 -7.82 -28.34 -4.30
N GLY A 132 -6.92 -27.34 -4.34
CA GLY A 132 -5.84 -27.19 -3.37
C GLY A 132 -4.62 -28.12 -3.55
N LYS A 133 -4.53 -28.87 -4.66
CA LYS A 133 -3.37 -29.75 -4.91
C LYS A 133 -2.17 -28.95 -5.42
N PRO A 134 -0.95 -29.16 -4.89
CA PRO A 134 0.25 -28.48 -5.38
C PRO A 134 0.57 -28.81 -6.84
N ILE A 135 1.01 -27.80 -7.60
CA ILE A 135 1.51 -27.92 -8.97
C ILE A 135 3.05 -28.03 -8.91
N LYS A 136 3.63 -29.03 -9.60
CA LYS A 136 5.04 -29.43 -9.43
C LYS A 136 6.09 -28.48 -10.01
N ASP A 137 5.70 -27.55 -10.88
CA ASP A 137 6.64 -26.60 -11.51
C ASP A 137 5.97 -25.25 -11.84
N PRO A 138 5.61 -24.44 -10.82
CA PRO A 138 5.11 -23.11 -11.05
C PRO A 138 6.25 -22.22 -11.56
N LEU A 139 6.05 -21.53 -12.69
CA LEU A 139 6.99 -20.52 -13.16
C LEU A 139 7.04 -19.36 -12.14
N VAL A 140 8.07 -19.34 -11.30
CA VAL A 140 8.42 -18.25 -10.38
C VAL A 140 9.47 -17.39 -11.07
N LEU A 141 9.06 -16.21 -11.53
CA LEU A 141 9.86 -15.43 -12.48
C LEU A 141 11.00 -14.61 -11.84
N LEU A 142 10.96 -14.36 -10.53
CA LEU A 142 11.85 -13.39 -9.87
C LEU A 142 12.44 -13.92 -8.57
N GLU A 143 13.75 -13.78 -8.44
CA GLU A 143 14.50 -13.90 -7.18
C GLU A 143 15.25 -12.57 -6.99
N ALA A 144 14.97 -11.85 -5.91
CA ALA A 144 15.84 -10.80 -5.41
C ALA A 144 16.93 -11.47 -4.57
N THR A 145 18.08 -11.79 -5.17
CA THR A 145 19.19 -12.38 -4.43
C THR A 145 19.78 -11.35 -3.46
N SER A 146 19.68 -11.64 -2.17
CA SER A 146 20.62 -11.16 -1.16
C SER A 146 20.91 -12.32 -0.22
N ASP A 147 22.11 -12.89 -0.36
CA ASP A 147 22.57 -14.08 0.33
C ASP A 147 22.58 -13.89 1.86
N GLN A 148 21.98 -14.82 2.62
CA GLN A 148 22.60 -15.49 3.77
C GLN A 148 21.68 -16.55 4.41
N HIS A 149 22.30 -17.70 4.69
CA HIS A 149 21.83 -18.88 5.40
C HIS A 149 21.05 -18.62 6.71
N THR A 150 20.13 -19.52 7.06
CA THR A 150 20.22 -20.38 8.27
C THR A 150 19.16 -21.49 8.27
N MET A 151 19.61 -22.67 8.69
CA MET A 151 18.93 -23.96 8.80
C MET A 151 18.22 -24.15 10.16
N GLN A 152 17.46 -25.26 10.26
CA GLN A 152 17.00 -25.99 11.46
C GLN A 152 15.73 -25.44 12.14
N GLY A 153 14.79 -26.26 12.62
CA GLY A 153 14.71 -27.71 12.67
C GLY A 153 13.44 -28.16 13.42
N SER A 154 13.01 -29.37 13.09
CA SER A 154 12.43 -30.42 13.93
C SER A 154 11.35 -30.15 14.99
N SER A 155 10.28 -30.96 14.85
CA SER A 155 9.58 -31.70 15.92
C SER A 155 8.67 -30.88 16.85
N SER A 156 7.52 -31.33 17.35
CA SER A 156 6.79 -32.61 17.29
C SER A 156 5.46 -32.43 18.03
N SER A 157 4.46 -33.21 17.60
CA SER A 157 3.42 -33.87 18.42
C SER A 157 2.47 -33.05 19.31
N SER A 158 1.17 -33.16 18.99
CA SER A 158 0.11 -33.84 19.79
C SER A 158 -1.25 -33.16 19.51
N ARG A 159 -2.19 -33.85 18.85
CA ARG A 159 -3.36 -34.52 19.46
C ARG A 159 -4.18 -33.64 20.41
N ASN A 160 -5.33 -33.17 19.92
CA ASN A 160 -6.68 -33.56 20.36
C ASN A 160 -7.63 -32.39 20.14
N GLU A 161 -8.27 -32.24 18.98
CA GLU A 161 -9.30 -31.20 18.88
C GLU A 161 -10.57 -31.64 18.17
N ASN A 162 -11.63 -31.04 18.71
CA ASN A 162 -13.00 -31.51 18.75
C ASN A 162 -13.68 -31.31 17.39
N GLU A 163 -14.88 -31.84 17.23
CA GLU A 163 -15.70 -31.71 16.02
C GLU A 163 -15.91 -30.24 15.55
N VAL A 164 -15.72 -29.27 16.44
CA VAL A 164 -15.66 -27.83 16.15
C VAL A 164 -14.38 -27.43 15.38
N ASP A 165 -13.23 -27.96 15.78
CA ASP A 165 -11.90 -27.71 15.16
C ASP A 165 -11.82 -28.26 13.73
N LYS A 166 -12.50 -29.37 13.43
CA LYS A 166 -12.60 -29.84 12.03
C LYS A 166 -13.33 -28.84 11.12
N SER A 167 -14.39 -28.22 11.62
CA SER A 167 -15.14 -27.23 10.84
C SER A 167 -14.34 -25.95 10.66
N GLU A 168 -13.65 -25.49 11.71
CA GLU A 168 -12.81 -24.29 11.67
C GLU A 168 -11.59 -24.48 10.76
N ASN A 169 -10.86 -25.59 10.90
CA ASN A 169 -9.75 -25.93 10.00
C ASN A 169 -10.20 -26.05 8.55
N CYS A 170 -11.36 -26.65 8.27
CA CYS A 170 -11.90 -26.75 6.90
C CYS A 170 -12.21 -25.37 6.30
N VAL A 171 -12.76 -24.44 7.10
CA VAL A 171 -13.03 -23.06 6.65
C VAL A 171 -11.73 -22.31 6.39
N VAL A 172 -10.75 -22.43 7.29
CA VAL A 172 -9.42 -21.82 7.13
C VAL A 172 -8.72 -22.40 5.89
N ASP A 173 -8.69 -23.71 5.70
CA ASP A 173 -8.12 -24.37 4.54
C ASP A 173 -8.72 -23.85 3.23
N LYS A 174 -10.04 -23.67 3.18
CA LYS A 174 -10.72 -23.08 2.01
C LYS A 174 -10.25 -21.65 1.74
N GLN A 175 -10.14 -20.81 2.77
CA GLN A 175 -9.65 -19.43 2.62
C GLN A 175 -8.19 -19.40 2.15
N ILE A 176 -7.35 -20.31 2.65
CA ILE A 176 -5.96 -20.44 2.22
C ILE A 176 -5.89 -20.82 0.74
N ILE A 177 -6.71 -21.77 0.30
CA ILE A 177 -6.79 -22.16 -1.12
C ILE A 177 -7.21 -20.97 -1.99
N GLU A 178 -8.29 -20.27 -1.62
CA GLU A 178 -8.78 -19.10 -2.35
C GLU A 178 -7.70 -18.00 -2.44
N TRP A 179 -7.02 -17.70 -1.34
CA TRP A 179 -5.92 -16.73 -1.31
C TRP A 179 -4.74 -17.16 -2.20
N LYS A 180 -4.31 -18.42 -2.12
CA LYS A 180 -3.22 -18.96 -2.96
C LYS A 180 -3.53 -18.93 -4.44
N LEU A 181 -4.80 -19.11 -4.83
CA LEU A 181 -5.24 -18.98 -6.22
C LEU A 181 -5.06 -17.55 -6.75
N LEU A 182 -5.10 -16.52 -5.89
CA LEU A 182 -4.91 -15.12 -6.30
C LEU A 182 -3.44 -14.73 -6.54
N LEU A 183 -2.48 -15.39 -5.86
CA LEU A 183 -1.07 -14.97 -5.80
C LEU A 183 -0.40 -14.80 -7.17
N HIS A 184 -0.71 -15.68 -8.12
CA HIS A 184 -0.15 -15.61 -9.46
C HIS A 184 -0.70 -14.44 -10.28
N GLN A 185 -2.00 -14.13 -10.12
CA GLN A 185 -2.62 -12.98 -10.77
C GLN A 185 -2.04 -11.67 -10.23
N ILE A 186 -1.82 -11.58 -8.91
CA ILE A 186 -1.12 -10.45 -8.30
C ILE A 186 0.26 -10.29 -8.93
N GLY A 187 1.04 -11.37 -9.06
CA GLY A 187 2.38 -11.28 -9.67
C GLY A 187 2.36 -10.85 -11.13
N LEU A 188 1.42 -11.35 -11.93
CA LEU A 188 1.26 -10.90 -13.32
C LEU A 188 0.89 -9.42 -13.42
N ASP A 189 0.12 -8.89 -12.48
CA ASP A 189 -0.24 -7.47 -12.41
C ASP A 189 0.94 -6.61 -11.97
N VAL A 190 1.66 -7.03 -10.92
CA VAL A 190 2.89 -6.38 -10.43
C VAL A 190 3.92 -6.21 -11.54
N LEU A 191 4.11 -7.21 -12.40
CA LEU A 191 5.04 -7.11 -13.53
C LEU A 191 4.61 -6.14 -14.63
N ARG A 192 3.34 -5.75 -14.64
CA ARG A 192 2.79 -4.79 -15.62
C ARG A 192 2.70 -3.37 -15.06
N THR A 193 2.67 -3.21 -13.74
CA THR A 193 2.52 -1.92 -13.05
C THR A 193 3.69 -0.98 -13.34
N ASP A 194 3.35 0.22 -13.82
CA ASP A 194 4.25 1.34 -14.08
C ASP A 194 5.63 1.00 -14.69
N ARG A 195 5.66 0.08 -15.66
CA ARG A 195 6.89 -0.41 -16.34
C ARG A 195 7.78 0.68 -16.97
N SER A 196 7.28 1.90 -17.10
CA SER A 196 8.06 3.06 -17.55
C SER A 196 8.87 3.72 -16.45
N MET A 197 8.63 3.44 -15.17
CA MET A 197 9.36 4.03 -14.05
C MET A 197 10.65 3.25 -13.77
N VAL A 198 11.76 3.96 -13.59
CA VAL A 198 13.06 3.39 -13.15
C VAL A 198 12.91 2.71 -11.79
N PHE A 199 11.97 3.18 -10.95
CA PHE A 199 11.67 2.60 -9.64
C PHE A 199 11.41 1.08 -9.69
N TYR A 200 10.72 0.59 -10.72
CA TYR A 200 10.40 -0.83 -10.90
C TYR A 200 11.47 -1.63 -11.67
N GLU A 201 12.60 -1.02 -12.02
CA GLU A 201 13.77 -1.79 -12.44
C GLU A 201 14.41 -2.55 -11.26
N ASN A 202 14.23 -2.05 -10.03
CA ASN A 202 14.65 -2.78 -8.83
C ASN A 202 13.63 -3.90 -8.50
N LYS A 203 14.11 -5.14 -8.49
CA LYS A 203 13.33 -6.33 -8.15
C LYS A 203 12.81 -6.30 -6.71
N GLU A 204 13.52 -5.67 -5.78
CA GLU A 204 13.07 -5.52 -4.39
C GLU A 204 11.81 -4.64 -4.29
N ASN A 205 11.66 -3.65 -5.17
CA ASN A 205 10.48 -2.81 -5.22
C ASN A 205 9.27 -3.56 -5.80
N LEU A 206 9.50 -4.41 -6.80
CA LEU A 206 8.47 -5.31 -7.32
C LEU A 206 8.03 -6.31 -6.26
N SER A 207 8.97 -6.95 -5.54
CA SER A 207 8.62 -7.91 -4.49
C SER A 207 7.91 -7.23 -3.31
N LYS A 208 8.31 -6.01 -2.96
CA LYS A 208 7.60 -5.17 -1.97
C LYS A 208 6.15 -4.92 -2.38
N LEU A 209 5.91 -4.57 -3.64
CA LEU A 209 4.54 -4.38 -4.16
C LEU A 209 3.73 -5.68 -4.03
N TRP A 210 4.33 -6.80 -4.46
CA TRP A 210 3.68 -8.10 -4.41
C TRP A 210 3.36 -8.54 -2.98
N ASP A 211 4.29 -8.38 -2.04
CA ASP A 211 4.12 -8.71 -0.63
C ASP A 211 2.97 -7.90 0.00
N ILE A 212 2.91 -6.58 -0.25
CA ILE A 212 1.83 -5.73 0.27
C ILE A 212 0.46 -6.19 -0.24
N LEU A 213 0.35 -6.48 -1.54
CA LEU A 213 -0.91 -6.92 -2.16
C LEU A 213 -1.32 -8.31 -1.68
N ALA A 214 -0.36 -9.23 -1.55
CA ALA A 214 -0.60 -10.57 -1.03
C ALA A 214 -1.09 -10.53 0.42
N VAL A 215 -0.43 -9.74 1.28
CA VAL A 215 -0.86 -9.54 2.67
C VAL A 215 -2.24 -8.88 2.72
N TYR A 216 -2.49 -7.82 1.94
CA TYR A 216 -3.80 -7.17 1.92
C TYR A 216 -4.92 -8.14 1.54
N ALA A 217 -4.73 -8.93 0.48
CA ALA A 217 -5.71 -9.91 0.02
C ALA A 217 -6.03 -10.99 1.06
N TRP A 218 -5.11 -11.27 1.98
CA TRP A 218 -5.34 -12.18 3.11
C TRP A 218 -6.11 -11.52 4.26
N ILE A 219 -5.80 -10.26 4.56
CA ILE A 219 -6.41 -9.54 5.69
C ILE A 219 -7.84 -9.12 5.38
N ASP A 220 -8.09 -8.63 4.17
CA ASP A 220 -9.40 -8.21 3.72
C ASP A 220 -9.98 -9.25 2.76
N LYS A 221 -10.37 -10.41 3.30
CA LYS A 221 -10.84 -11.57 2.52
C LYS A 221 -12.12 -11.30 1.73
N GLU A 222 -12.95 -10.36 2.20
CA GLU A 222 -14.18 -9.97 1.51
C GLU A 222 -13.87 -9.27 0.19
N ILE A 223 -12.82 -8.45 0.17
CA ILE A 223 -12.36 -7.74 -1.03
C ILE A 223 -11.38 -8.60 -1.84
N GLY A 224 -10.47 -9.29 -1.14
CA GLY A 224 -9.39 -10.07 -1.70
C GLY A 224 -8.47 -9.21 -2.57
N TYR A 225 -8.28 -9.65 -3.81
CA TYR A 225 -7.53 -8.91 -4.82
C TYR A 225 -8.35 -8.73 -6.09
N CYS A 226 -8.42 -7.49 -6.57
CA CYS A 226 -9.07 -7.11 -7.82
C CYS A 226 -8.06 -6.42 -8.74
N GLN A 227 -8.23 -6.61 -10.05
CA GLN A 227 -7.39 -5.97 -11.06
C GLN A 227 -7.38 -4.44 -10.89
N GLY A 228 -6.18 -3.84 -10.96
CA GLY A 228 -5.95 -2.42 -10.76
C GLY A 228 -5.54 -2.04 -9.32
N MET A 229 -5.64 -2.95 -8.36
CA MET A 229 -5.13 -2.72 -7.00
C MET A 229 -3.61 -2.51 -6.98
N SER A 230 -2.85 -3.15 -7.87
CA SER A 230 -1.41 -2.90 -8.01
C SER A 230 -1.09 -1.46 -8.39
N ASP A 231 -1.86 -0.88 -9.32
CA ASP A 231 -1.70 0.50 -9.75
C ASP A 231 -2.12 1.49 -8.65
N LEU A 232 -3.09 1.13 -7.80
CA LEU A 232 -3.48 1.91 -6.61
C LEU A 232 -2.43 1.84 -5.49
N CYS A 233 -1.74 0.71 -5.35
CA CYS A 233 -0.71 0.49 -4.33
C CYS A 233 0.63 1.12 -4.73
N SER A 234 0.94 1.16 -6.03
CA SER A 234 2.21 1.68 -6.57
C SER A 234 2.63 3.05 -6.02
N PRO A 235 1.76 4.08 -5.99
CA PRO A 235 2.12 5.36 -5.37
C PRO A 235 2.54 5.25 -3.91
N MET A 236 1.99 4.32 -3.13
CA MET A 236 2.32 4.18 -1.71
C MET A 236 3.76 3.71 -1.53
N ILE A 237 4.18 2.71 -2.30
CA ILE A 237 5.55 2.19 -2.20
C ILE A 237 6.59 3.13 -2.81
N VAL A 238 6.18 3.94 -3.80
CA VAL A 238 7.05 4.97 -4.39
C VAL A 238 7.25 6.14 -3.42
N LEU A 239 6.24 6.46 -2.60
CA LEU A 239 6.25 7.62 -1.70
C LEU A 239 6.76 7.29 -0.29
N LEU A 240 6.65 6.04 0.15
CA LEU A 240 6.96 5.61 1.51
C LEU A 240 8.04 4.54 1.48
N ASN A 241 9.11 4.77 2.23
CA ASN A 241 10.27 3.86 2.22
C ASN A 241 9.95 2.53 2.92
N ASP A 242 9.25 2.62 4.05
CA ASP A 242 8.88 1.47 4.87
C ASP A 242 7.66 0.76 4.28
N GLU A 243 7.78 -0.57 4.13
CA GLU A 243 6.75 -1.41 3.52
C GLU A 243 5.46 -1.44 4.33
N ALA A 244 5.54 -1.43 5.66
CA ALA A 244 4.35 -1.44 6.50
C ALA A 244 3.62 -0.10 6.42
N ASP A 245 4.35 1.02 6.42
CA ASP A 245 3.75 2.34 6.27
C ASP A 245 3.02 2.46 4.91
N ALA A 246 3.63 1.90 3.85
CA ALA A 246 3.00 1.80 2.54
C ALA A 246 1.75 0.91 2.55
N PHE A 247 1.80 -0.26 3.20
CA PHE A 247 0.65 -1.14 3.40
C PHE A 247 -0.50 -0.40 4.09
N TRP A 248 -0.24 0.32 5.18
CA TRP A 248 -1.29 1.02 5.91
C TRP A 248 -1.87 2.20 5.13
N CYS A 249 -1.07 2.88 4.30
CA CYS A 249 -1.61 3.88 3.38
C CYS A 249 -2.50 3.25 2.29
N PHE A 250 -2.07 2.12 1.73
CA PHE A 250 -2.85 1.37 0.76
C PHE A 250 -4.16 0.85 1.37
N GLU A 251 -4.11 0.29 2.57
CA GLU A 251 -5.29 -0.19 3.30
C GLU A 251 -6.31 0.92 3.55
N ARG A 252 -5.87 2.12 3.95
CA ARG A 252 -6.75 3.28 4.15
C ARG A 252 -7.35 3.77 2.84
N LEU A 253 -6.59 3.72 1.75
CA LEU A 253 -7.09 4.02 0.41
C LEU A 253 -8.21 3.04 0.03
N MET A 254 -7.98 1.74 0.17
CA MET A 254 -8.95 0.71 -0.17
C MET A 254 -10.23 0.82 0.67
N ARG A 255 -10.12 1.01 1.99
CA ARG A 255 -11.31 1.25 2.83
C ARG A 255 -12.14 2.42 2.31
N ARG A 256 -11.52 3.53 1.92
CA ARG A 256 -12.25 4.68 1.40
C ARG A 256 -12.91 4.40 0.06
N LEU A 257 -12.21 3.75 -0.87
CA LEU A 257 -12.74 3.41 -2.18
C LEU A 257 -13.92 2.43 -2.07
N MET A 258 -13.80 1.42 -1.23
CA MET A 258 -14.81 0.36 -1.13
C MET A 258 -16.03 0.79 -0.32
N HIS A 259 -15.86 1.59 0.74
CA HIS A 259 -17.00 2.25 1.40
C HIS A 259 -17.74 3.19 0.44
N THR A 260 -17.03 3.92 -0.44
CA THR A 260 -17.72 4.73 -1.44
C THR A 260 -18.43 3.88 -2.49
N ALA A 261 -17.80 2.81 -3.01
CA ALA A 261 -18.39 1.96 -4.04
C ALA A 261 -19.68 1.27 -3.57
N ILE A 262 -19.74 0.82 -2.31
CA ILE A 262 -20.97 0.26 -1.70
C ILE A 262 -22.08 1.33 -1.66
N CYS A 263 -21.75 2.59 -1.39
CA CYS A 263 -22.73 3.68 -1.43
C CYS A 263 -23.23 4.04 -2.84
N TRP A 264 -22.53 3.64 -3.91
CA TRP A 264 -22.98 3.84 -5.30
C TRP A 264 -23.70 2.60 -5.88
N GLY A 265 -23.58 1.44 -5.25
CA GLY A 265 -24.01 0.14 -5.81
C GLY A 265 -25.31 -0.46 -5.26
N GLY A 266 -26.04 0.21 -4.36
CA GLY A 266 -27.28 -0.31 -3.77
C GLY A 266 -28.38 0.76 -3.64
N GLU A 267 -29.61 0.36 -3.94
CA GLU A 267 -30.88 1.10 -3.89
C GLU A 267 -31.20 1.84 -2.56
N PRO A 268 -32.25 2.70 -2.50
CA PRO A 268 -32.11 4.05 -1.96
C PRO A 268 -32.56 4.24 -0.50
N ALA A 269 -31.94 5.25 0.11
CA ALA A 269 -32.48 6.20 1.10
C ALA A 269 -33.17 5.64 2.37
N SER A 270 -32.40 5.55 3.45
CA SER A 270 -32.91 5.79 4.81
C SER A 270 -31.91 6.60 5.67
N ALA A 271 -32.12 7.92 5.61
CA ALA A 271 -31.93 8.90 6.68
C ALA A 271 -30.51 9.39 7.09
N PRO A 272 -30.41 10.64 7.58
CA PRO A 272 -29.25 11.50 7.31
C PRO A 272 -28.31 11.69 8.51
N CYS A 273 -27.05 11.99 8.21
CA CYS A 273 -26.07 12.51 9.16
C CYS A 273 -26.52 13.90 9.69
N VAL A 274 -27.26 13.93 10.78
CA VAL A 274 -27.53 15.16 11.53
C VAL A 274 -26.37 15.36 12.51
N TYR A 275 -25.45 16.25 12.16
CA TYR A 275 -24.46 16.82 13.05
C TYR A 275 -25.19 17.49 14.24
N HIS A 276 -25.13 16.87 15.41
CA HIS A 276 -25.45 17.54 16.66
C HIS A 276 -24.22 18.36 17.07
N SER A 277 -24.27 19.67 16.80
CA SER A 277 -23.43 20.65 17.48
C SER A 277 -24.22 21.16 18.67
N SER A 278 -23.86 20.67 19.85
CA SER A 278 -24.31 21.16 21.15
C SER A 278 -23.65 22.50 21.47
N ALA A 279 -24.46 23.56 21.58
CA ALA A 279 -24.26 24.74 22.41
C ALA A 279 -25.61 25.46 22.56
#